data_AF-A0A7V9PGT5-F1
#
_entry.id   AF-A0A7V9PGT5-F1
#
_cell.length_a   1.000
_cell.length_b   1.000
_cell.length_c   1.000
_cell.angle_alpha   90.00
_cell.angle_beta   90.00
_cell.angle_gamma   90.00
#
_symmetry.space_group_name_H-M   'P 1'
#
loop_
_entity.id
_entity.type
_entity.pdbx_description
1 polymer ?
#
loop_
_entity_poly.entity_id
_entity_poly.type
_entity_poly.pdbx_seq_one_letter_code
_entity_poly.pdbx_strand_id
1 'polypeptide(L)'
;PVSVTFTLPATLAHPTLPLSAWTGLVNTTPSSNSAVAFAPSAVPRTLSAGSGRLYLWVGATLTALSTPSGNYTAPVTITVVYN
;
A
#
# COMPACT_ATOMS: atom_id res chain seq x y z
N PRO A 1 0.27 -8.29 19.48
CA PRO A 1 1.05 -7.66 18.38
C PRO A 1 0.29 -7.76 17.05
N VAL A 2 0.24 -6.67 16.27
CA VAL A 2 -0.32 -6.69 14.91
C VAL A 2 0.81 -6.96 13.92
N SER A 3 0.55 -7.78 12.89
CA SER A 3 1.43 -7.93 11.72
C SER A 3 0.61 -7.69 10.46
N VAL A 4 1.17 -6.97 9.49
CA VAL A 4 0.49 -6.65 8.22
C VAL A 4 1.33 -7.14 7.05
N THR A 5 0.72 -7.68 6.00
CA THR A 5 1.40 -8.01 4.73
C THR A 5 0.57 -7.51 3.55
N PHE A 6 1.24 -7.31 2.40
CA PHE A 6 0.65 -6.70 1.21
C PHE A 6 0.80 -7.59 -0.01
N THR A 7 -0.25 -7.64 -0.82
CA THR A 7 -0.18 -8.05 -2.22
C THR A 7 -0.59 -6.85 -3.06
N LEU A 8 0.36 -6.33 -3.84
CA LEU A 8 0.20 -5.10 -4.60
C LEU A 8 0.23 -5.37 -6.10
N PRO A 9 -0.70 -4.80 -6.87
CA PRO A 9 -0.67 -4.90 -8.32
C PRO A 9 0.49 -4.07 -8.90
N ALA A 10 1.15 -4.58 -9.94
CA ALA A 10 2.15 -3.84 -10.72
C ALA A 10 1.52 -2.96 -11.81
N THR A 11 0.28 -3.27 -12.19
CA THR A 11 -0.49 -2.58 -13.22
C THR A 11 -1.96 -2.53 -12.83
N LEU A 12 -2.68 -1.48 -13.19
CA LEU A 12 -4.15 -1.51 -13.18
C LEU A 12 -4.67 -2.25 -14.41
N ALA A 13 -5.79 -2.97 -14.28
CA ALA A 13 -6.36 -3.76 -15.38
C ALA A 13 -7.22 -2.93 -16.35
N HIS A 14 -7.16 -3.36 -17.61
CA HIS A 14 -7.72 -2.89 -18.88
C HIS A 14 -7.97 -1.38 -19.16
N PRO A 15 -7.22 -0.81 -20.14
CA PRO A 15 -5.93 -1.29 -20.65
C PRO A 15 -4.86 -1.29 -19.55
N THR A 16 -3.61 -1.65 -19.84
CA THR A 16 -2.56 -1.69 -18.82
C THR A 16 -2.11 -0.27 -18.47
N LEU A 17 -2.32 0.13 -17.22
CA LEU A 17 -1.74 1.36 -16.67
C LEU A 17 -0.64 0.98 -15.66
N PRO A 18 0.65 1.19 -15.98
CA PRO A 18 1.74 0.82 -15.09
C PRO A 18 1.77 1.70 -13.84
N LEU A 19 2.05 1.08 -12.70
CA LEU A 19 2.45 1.79 -11.50
C LEU A 19 3.94 2.13 -11.56
N SER A 20 4.29 3.38 -11.25
CA SER A 20 5.67 3.85 -11.20
C SER A 20 6.27 3.73 -9.80
N ALA A 21 5.48 3.92 -8.75
CA ALA A 21 5.95 3.80 -7.38
C ALA A 21 4.81 3.49 -6.39
N TRP A 22 5.16 2.79 -5.31
CA TRP A 22 4.34 2.68 -4.11
C TRP A 22 4.98 3.48 -2.97
N THR A 23 4.15 4.19 -2.22
CA THR A 23 4.56 4.89 -0.99
C THR A 23 3.67 4.46 0.16
N GLY A 24 4.26 4.37 1.35
CA GLY A 24 3.57 3.92 2.54
C GLY A 24 3.99 4.73 3.76
N LEU A 25 3.04 4.99 4.66
CA LEU A 25 3.28 5.55 5.99
C LEU A 25 2.65 4.65 7.03
N VAL A 26 3.33 4.50 8.17
CA VAL A 26 2.80 3.78 9.34
C VAL A 26 2.97 4.59 10.62
N ASN A 27 1.98 4.50 11.51
CA ASN A 27 2.03 5.15 12.82
C ASN A 27 1.22 4.34 13.85
N THR A 28 1.48 4.55 15.14
CA THR A 28 0.69 4.00 16.25
C THR A 28 -0.38 4.98 16.75
N THR A 29 -0.43 6.18 16.17
CA THR A 29 -1.45 7.21 16.39
C THR A 29 -2.20 7.52 15.08
N PRO A 30 -3.45 8.02 15.13
CA PRO A 30 -4.27 8.34 13.96
C PRO A 30 -3.81 9.62 13.24
N SER A 31 -2.52 9.72 12.94
CA SER A 31 -1.93 10.87 12.24
C SER A 31 -0.79 10.42 11.32
N SER A 32 -0.75 10.98 10.11
CA SER A 32 0.39 10.83 9.21
C SER A 32 1.57 11.71 9.62
N ASN A 33 1.37 12.69 10.52
CA ASN A 33 2.46 13.49 11.06
C ASN A 33 3.39 12.61 11.88
N SER A 34 4.70 12.72 11.63
CA SER A 34 5.74 11.86 12.24
C SER A 34 5.58 10.36 11.96
N ALA A 35 4.74 9.98 10.99
CA ALA A 35 4.63 8.60 10.56
C ALA A 35 5.94 8.14 9.91
N VAL A 36 6.24 6.86 10.06
CA VAL A 36 7.44 6.25 9.48
C VAL A 36 7.13 5.86 8.05
N ALA A 37 7.97 6.32 7.12
CA ALA A 37 7.89 5.90 5.73
C ALA A 37 8.33 4.45 5.56
N PHE A 38 7.61 3.72 4.72
CA PHE A 38 8.01 2.41 4.23
C PHE A 38 7.66 2.29 2.75
N ALA A 39 8.36 1.40 2.04
CA ALA A 39 8.00 1.02 0.68
C ALA A 39 7.08 -0.21 0.75
N PRO A 40 5.79 -0.09 0.40
CA PRO A 40 4.92 -1.25 0.23
C PRO A 40 5.51 -2.14 -0.86
N SER A 41 5.60 -3.44 -0.61
CA SER A 41 6.11 -4.41 -1.57
C SER A 41 5.25 -5.66 -1.56
N ALA A 42 5.23 -6.38 -2.69
CA ALA A 42 4.66 -7.72 -2.77
C ALA A 42 5.40 -8.74 -1.87
N VAL A 43 6.63 -8.42 -1.44
CA VAL A 43 7.32 -9.16 -0.39
C VAL A 43 6.66 -8.81 0.95
N PRO A 44 6.14 -9.80 1.69
CA PRO A 44 5.55 -9.59 3.01
C PRO A 44 6.49 -8.83 3.95
N ARG A 45 6.00 -7.77 4.59
CA ARG A 45 6.75 -6.99 5.60
C ARG A 45 5.96 -6.86 6.88
N THR A 46 6.39 -7.54 7.94
CA THR A 46 5.77 -7.40 9.25
C THR A 46 5.97 -6.00 9.81
N LEU A 47 4.89 -5.23 9.86
CA LEU A 47 4.79 -3.99 10.63
C LEU A 47 4.19 -4.32 11.99
N SER A 48 4.92 -4.06 13.08
CA SER A 48 4.45 -4.37 14.44
C SER A 48 4.33 -3.14 15.30
N ALA A 49 3.24 -3.08 16.06
CA ALA A 49 3.00 -2.08 17.08
C ALA A 49 2.71 -2.77 18.42
N GLY A 50 3.54 -2.48 19.44
CA GLY A 50 3.35 -3.01 20.79
C GLY A 50 2.10 -2.47 21.50
N SER A 51 1.56 -1.34 21.03
CA SER A 51 0.36 -0.69 21.56
C SER A 51 -0.97 -1.32 21.10
N GLY A 52 -0.93 -2.33 20.22
CA GLY A 52 -2.12 -2.95 19.64
C GLY A 52 -2.84 -2.08 18.59
N ARG A 53 -2.29 -0.92 18.24
CA ARG A 53 -2.83 -0.01 17.22
C ARG A 53 -1.80 0.25 16.14
N LEU A 54 -2.21 0.09 14.89
CA LEU A 54 -1.40 0.41 13.73
C LEU A 54 -2.27 1.14 12.70
N TYR A 55 -1.86 2.35 12.34
CA TYR A 55 -2.46 3.17 11.31
C TYR A 55 -1.57 3.11 10.08
N LEU A 56 -2.19 2.97 8.92
CA LEU A 56 -1.54 2.66 7.66
C LEU A 56 -2.11 3.56 6.56
N TRP A 57 -1.22 4.20 5.81
CA TRP A 57 -1.55 4.92 4.59
C TRP A 57 -0.75 4.31 3.43
N VAL A 58 -1.43 4.04 2.32
CA VAL A 58 -0.81 3.48 1.11
C VAL A 58 -1.19 4.36 -0.07
N GLY A 59 -0.18 4.82 -0.81
CA GLY A 59 -0.32 5.59 -2.02
C GLY A 59 0.38 4.91 -3.20
N ALA A 60 -0.19 5.08 -4.39
CA ALA A 60 0.41 4.65 -5.64
C ALA A 60 0.60 5.86 -6.55
N THR A 61 1.71 5.89 -7.27
CA THR A 61 1.90 6.79 -8.41
C THR A 61 1.76 5.96 -9.69
N LEU A 62 1.00 6.49 -10.65
CA LEU A 62 0.75 5.87 -11.94
C LEU A 62 1.32 6.76 -13.03
N THR A 63 1.76 6.15 -14.13
CA THR A 63 2.29 6.88 -15.29
C THR A 63 1.51 6.48 -16.54
N ALA A 64 0.74 7.44 -17.09
CA ALA A 64 -0.09 7.25 -18.27
C ALA A 64 0.54 7.95 -19.49
N LEU A 65 1.55 7.33 -20.12
CA LEU A 65 2.23 7.93 -21.29
C LEU A 65 1.40 7.84 -22.57
N SER A 66 0.66 6.75 -22.75
CA SER A 66 -0.13 6.47 -23.97
C SER A 66 -1.36 5.61 -23.66
N THR A 67 -1.85 5.68 -22.43
CA THR A 67 -2.94 4.85 -21.92
C THR A 67 -4.28 5.52 -22.29
N PRO A 68 -5.21 4.83 -22.99
CA PRO A 68 -6.51 5.40 -23.38
C PRO A 68 -7.31 6.00 -22.21
N SER A 69 -8.26 6.88 -22.48
CA SER A 69 -9.23 7.27 -21.44
C SER A 69 -10.10 6.07 -21.08
N GLY A 70 -10.30 5.81 -19.80
CA GLY A 70 -11.11 4.68 -19.34
C GLY A 70 -11.04 4.49 -17.83
N ASN A 71 -11.75 3.48 -17.35
CA ASN A 71 -11.71 3.07 -15.94
C ASN A 71 -10.72 1.93 -15.78
N TYR A 72 -9.77 2.10 -14.85
CA TYR A 72 -8.72 1.15 -14.56
C TYR A 72 -8.82 0.71 -13.11
N THR A 73 -8.91 -0.59 -12.88
CA THR A 73 -9.07 -1.12 -11.53
C THR A 73 -8.10 -2.27 -11.31
N ALA A 74 -7.46 -2.30 -10.14
CA ALA A 74 -6.82 -3.49 -9.62
C ALA A 74 -6.98 -3.54 -8.10
N PRO A 75 -7.19 -4.73 -7.52
CA PRO A 75 -7.34 -4.87 -6.08
C PRO A 75 -6.00 -4.68 -5.37
N VAL A 76 -6.04 -4.06 -4.19
CA VAL A 76 -4.96 -4.12 -3.19
C VAL A 76 -5.43 -5.06 -2.09
N THR A 77 -4.64 -6.08 -1.78
CA THR A 77 -4.96 -7.01 -0.67
C THR A 77 -4.03 -6.74 0.50
N ILE A 78 -4.64 -6.57 1.67
CA ILE A 78 -3.95 -6.36 2.95
C ILE A 78 -4.36 -7.50 3.87
N THR A 79 -3.38 -8.26 4.34
CA THR A 79 -3.61 -9.32 5.33
C THR A 79 -3.14 -8.81 6.70
N VAL A 80 -4.03 -8.87 7.68
CA VAL A 80 -3.76 -8.45 9.06
C VAL A 80 -3.83 -9.67 9.97
N VAL A 81 -2.77 -9.90 10.72
CA VAL A 81 -2.71 -10.94 11.75
C VAL A 81 -2.66 -10.25 13.11
N TYR A 82 -3.60 -10.62 13.98
CA TYR A 82 -3.65 -10.18 15.37
C TYR A 82 -3.24 -11.33 16.28
N ASN A 83 -2.14 -11.16 17.00
CA ASN A 83 -1.58 -12.12 17.95
C ASN A 83 -1.57 -11.55 19.36
#